data_AF-A0A1R4AB17-F1
#
_entry.id   AF-A0A1R4AB17-F1
#
_cell.length_a   1.000
_cell.length_b   1.000
_cell.length_c   1.000
_cell.angle_alpha   90.00
_cell.angle_beta   90.00
_cell.angle_gamma   90.00
#
_symmetry.space_group_name_H-M   'P 1'
#
loop_
_entity.id
_entity.type
_entity.pdbx_description
1 polymer ?
#
loop_
_entity_poly.entity_id
_entity_poly.type
_entity_poly.pdbx_seq_one_letter_code
_entity_poly.pdbx_strand_id
1 'polypeptide(L)'
;MANVHWEVESSKSVGFTRARDFAIKSCNSFAKHVDQNNFKRVFDSINSLVVALESPIRGCKSNFHILTVNGYAQVPISFSEDINAGIYNYLSTFLIKYIPDFNGIWISFRKVKKLDSLARLNHNAEILSFSISVRALVYIPQLGIKAYGQVSLVSMSRITVLCYGMFNTIVSDIKQKCYINKGDIVSFNIQKISPQNDFVTLFATKLKVCKSPSPQSDYNQLWVRPWLH
;
A
#
# COMPACT_ATOMS: atom_id res chain seq x y z
N MET A 1 -21.02 -5.12 2.59
CA MET A 1 -20.30 -5.35 1.32
C MET A 1 -20.21 -6.85 1.15
N ALA A 2 -20.61 -7.40 0.00
CA ALA A 2 -20.47 -8.83 -0.27
C ALA A 2 -18.99 -9.24 -0.10
N ASN A 3 -18.72 -10.38 0.54
CA ASN A 3 -17.36 -10.90 0.70
C ASN A 3 -16.73 -11.07 -0.69
N VAL A 4 -15.80 -10.18 -1.06
CA VAL A 4 -15.01 -10.30 -2.28
C VAL A 4 -13.88 -11.27 -1.97
N HIS A 5 -13.98 -12.47 -2.50
CA HIS A 5 -12.95 -13.50 -2.36
C HIS A 5 -11.97 -13.40 -3.53
N TRP A 6 -10.69 -13.32 -3.22
CA TRP A 6 -9.60 -13.36 -4.19
C TRP A 6 -8.88 -14.70 -4.11
N GLU A 7 -8.70 -15.34 -5.25
CA GLU A 7 -7.91 -16.57 -5.37
C GLU A 7 -6.48 -16.23 -5.78
N VAL A 8 -5.49 -16.64 -4.97
CA VAL A 8 -4.08 -16.43 -5.28
C VAL A 8 -3.57 -17.59 -6.13
N GLU A 9 -3.40 -17.35 -7.43
CA GLU A 9 -2.85 -18.35 -8.37
C GLU A 9 -1.34 -18.54 -8.17
N SER A 10 -0.60 -17.46 -7.95
CA SER A 10 0.83 -17.53 -7.70
C SER A 10 1.34 -16.38 -6.84
N SER A 11 2.38 -16.64 -6.06
CA SER A 11 3.07 -15.65 -5.23
C SER A 11 4.58 -15.70 -5.46
N LYS A 12 5.17 -14.54 -5.78
CA LYS A 12 6.61 -14.40 -5.94
C LYS A 12 7.15 -13.29 -5.05
N SER A 13 7.99 -13.65 -4.07
CA SER A 13 8.74 -12.66 -3.29
C SER A 13 9.68 -11.86 -4.19
N VAL A 14 9.77 -10.56 -3.96
CA VAL A 14 10.58 -9.63 -4.74
C VAL A 14 11.38 -8.69 -3.85
N GLY A 15 12.58 -8.31 -4.31
CA GLY A 15 13.39 -7.27 -3.67
C GLY A 15 12.85 -5.85 -3.90
N PHE A 16 13.39 -4.88 -3.16
CA PHE A 16 12.96 -3.47 -3.20
C PHE A 16 12.99 -2.86 -4.60
N THR A 17 14.06 -3.09 -5.37
CA THR A 17 14.19 -2.58 -6.76
C THR A 17 13.04 -3.05 -7.64
N ARG A 18 12.72 -4.35 -7.59
CA ARG A 18 11.65 -4.94 -8.41
C ARG A 18 10.26 -4.51 -7.94
N ALA A 19 10.07 -4.30 -6.64
CA ALA A 19 8.84 -3.73 -6.09
C ALA A 19 8.64 -2.27 -6.55
N ARG A 20 9.68 -1.44 -6.48
CA ARG A 20 9.69 -0.06 -6.97
C ARG A 20 9.34 0.01 -8.46
N ASP A 21 10.04 -0.76 -9.29
CA ASP A 21 9.80 -0.76 -10.74
C ASP A 21 8.39 -1.25 -11.09
N PHE A 22 7.83 -2.16 -10.26
CA PHE A 22 6.44 -2.57 -10.40
C PHE A 22 5.48 -1.43 -10.07
N ALA A 23 5.69 -0.72 -8.97
CA ALA A 23 4.87 0.41 -8.54
C ALA A 23 4.85 1.52 -9.61
N ILE A 24 6.02 1.93 -10.11
CA ILE A 24 6.13 2.94 -11.19
C ILE A 24 5.33 2.52 -12.44
N LYS A 25 5.53 1.28 -12.90
CA LYS A 25 4.82 0.76 -14.08
C LYS A 25 3.32 0.63 -13.85
N SER A 26 2.89 0.41 -12.61
CA SER A 26 1.48 0.29 -12.25
C SER A 26 0.80 1.66 -12.25
N CYS A 27 1.43 2.71 -11.71
CA CYS A 27 0.92 4.08 -11.78
C CYS A 27 0.64 4.51 -13.23
N ASN A 28 1.57 4.24 -14.15
CA ASN A 28 1.41 4.59 -15.57
C ASN A 28 0.28 3.81 -16.26
N SER A 29 -0.01 2.58 -15.83
CA SER A 29 -1.12 1.79 -16.36
C SER A 29 -2.45 2.26 -15.78
N PHE A 30 -2.47 2.55 -14.49
CA PHE A 30 -3.65 2.98 -13.74
C PHE A 30 -4.13 4.37 -14.18
N ALA A 31 -3.20 5.32 -14.35
CA ALA A 31 -3.47 6.69 -14.79
C ALA A 31 -4.11 6.82 -16.19
N LYS A 32 -4.13 5.75 -16.99
CA LYS A 32 -4.78 5.75 -18.32
C LYS A 32 -6.29 5.51 -18.26
N HIS A 33 -6.77 4.91 -17.18
CA HIS A 33 -8.16 4.43 -17.08
C HIS A 33 -8.95 5.14 -15.98
N VAL A 34 -8.30 6.00 -15.20
CA VAL A 34 -8.88 6.58 -13.99
C VAL A 34 -8.46 8.03 -13.84
N ASP A 35 -9.41 8.89 -13.48
CA ASP A 35 -9.13 10.30 -13.16
C ASP A 35 -8.19 10.40 -11.94
N GLN A 36 -7.03 11.03 -12.16
CA GLN A 36 -6.01 11.21 -11.15
C GLN A 36 -6.48 12.05 -9.97
N ASN A 37 -7.43 12.95 -10.16
CA ASN A 37 -7.94 13.79 -9.08
C ASN A 37 -8.68 12.97 -8.01
N ASN A 38 -9.47 12.00 -8.45
CA ASN A 38 -10.22 11.12 -7.55
C ASN A 38 -9.31 10.18 -6.75
N PHE A 39 -8.12 9.87 -7.27
CA PHE A 39 -7.17 8.94 -6.67
C PHE A 39 -5.85 9.56 -6.25
N LYS A 40 -5.79 10.90 -6.19
CA LYS A 40 -4.56 11.66 -5.89
C LYS A 40 -3.83 11.11 -4.66
N ARG A 41 -4.58 10.83 -3.59
CA ARG A 41 -4.03 10.29 -2.33
C ARG A 41 -3.35 8.93 -2.51
N VAL A 42 -3.90 8.08 -3.36
CA VAL A 42 -3.33 6.76 -3.65
C VAL A 42 -2.03 6.93 -4.45
N PHE A 43 -2.05 7.80 -5.47
CA PHE A 43 -0.84 8.14 -6.22
C PHE A 43 0.26 8.73 -5.33
N ASP A 44 -0.07 9.67 -4.45
CA ASP A 44 0.87 10.28 -3.51
C ASP A 44 1.51 9.21 -2.58
N SER A 45 0.71 8.24 -2.13
CA SER A 45 1.18 7.14 -1.29
C SER A 45 2.08 6.17 -2.05
N ILE A 46 1.76 5.86 -3.32
CA ILE A 46 2.61 5.01 -4.16
C ILE A 46 3.92 5.74 -4.51
N ASN A 47 3.88 7.04 -4.77
CA ASN A 47 5.08 7.84 -5.01
C ASN A 47 5.97 7.88 -3.76
N SER A 48 5.35 8.05 -2.59
CA SER A 48 6.03 7.96 -1.29
C SER A 48 6.72 6.60 -1.11
N LEU A 49 6.06 5.50 -1.51
CA LEU A 49 6.70 4.18 -1.55
C LEU A 49 7.88 4.15 -2.51
N VAL A 50 7.71 4.64 -3.74
CA VAL A 50 8.77 4.63 -4.76
C VAL A 50 10.03 5.30 -4.22
N VAL A 51 9.90 6.50 -3.63
CA VAL A 51 11.02 7.23 -3.01
C VAL A 51 11.61 6.43 -1.85
N ALA A 52 10.78 5.86 -0.97
CA ALA A 52 11.28 5.05 0.15
C ALA A 52 12.07 3.81 -0.31
N LEU A 53 11.76 3.26 -1.49
CA LEU A 53 12.41 2.08 -2.05
C LEU A 53 13.65 2.39 -2.90
N GLU A 54 13.96 3.66 -3.19
CA GLU A 54 15.17 4.03 -3.95
C GLU A 54 16.46 3.79 -3.17
N SER A 55 16.43 4.00 -1.86
CA SER A 55 17.60 3.86 -0.99
C SER A 55 17.27 3.04 0.27
N PRO A 56 17.03 1.73 0.13
CA PRO A 56 16.63 0.89 1.25
C PRO A 56 17.74 0.82 2.31
N ILE A 57 17.33 0.81 3.58
CA ILE A 57 18.26 0.77 4.71
C ILE A 57 18.92 -0.61 4.80
N ARG A 58 20.25 -0.63 4.94
CA ARG A 58 21.03 -1.86 5.10
C ARG A 58 20.47 -2.76 6.22
N GLY A 59 20.39 -4.06 5.93
CA GLY A 59 19.90 -5.08 6.86
C GLY A 59 18.39 -5.20 6.97
N CYS A 60 17.61 -4.40 6.23
CA CYS A 60 16.17 -4.63 6.08
C CYS A 60 15.93 -5.61 4.93
N LYS A 61 15.09 -6.62 5.17
CA LYS A 61 14.68 -7.57 4.12
C LYS A 61 13.41 -7.08 3.45
N SER A 62 13.28 -7.36 2.16
CA SER A 62 12.08 -7.02 1.39
C SER A 62 11.01 -8.07 1.60
N ASN A 63 9.83 -7.66 2.07
CA ASN A 63 8.65 -8.53 2.17
C ASN A 63 7.56 -8.13 1.17
N PHE A 64 8.01 -7.67 0.00
CA PHE A 64 7.11 -7.39 -1.12
C PHE A 64 6.92 -8.65 -1.95
N HIS A 65 5.70 -8.88 -2.40
CA HIS A 65 5.32 -9.99 -3.23
C HIS A 65 4.59 -9.48 -4.47
N ILE A 66 4.85 -10.11 -5.61
CA ILE A 66 3.98 -9.95 -6.76
C ILE A 66 3.08 -11.19 -6.80
N LEU A 67 1.78 -10.97 -6.62
CA LEU A 67 0.76 -11.99 -6.75
C LEU A 67 0.13 -11.93 -8.13
N THR A 68 -0.23 -13.09 -8.68
CA THR A 68 -1.26 -13.19 -9.72
C THR A 68 -2.52 -13.66 -9.02
N VAL A 69 -3.57 -12.87 -9.09
CA VAL A 69 -4.81 -13.12 -8.34
C VAL A 69 -6.00 -13.09 -9.29
N ASN A 70 -6.92 -14.00 -9.06
CA ASN A 70 -8.16 -14.15 -9.81
C ASN A 70 -9.35 -13.78 -8.91
N GLY A 71 -10.37 -13.18 -9.50
CA GLY A 71 -11.55 -12.75 -8.75
C GLY A 71 -12.60 -12.13 -9.65
N TYR A 72 -13.63 -11.56 -9.04
CA TYR A 72 -14.72 -10.91 -9.78
C TYR A 72 -14.67 -9.40 -9.57
N ALA A 73 -14.59 -8.66 -10.68
CA ALA A 73 -14.77 -7.22 -10.68
C ALA A 73 -16.27 -6.88 -10.78
N GLN A 74 -16.79 -6.13 -9.82
CA GLN A 74 -18.16 -5.64 -9.81
C GLN A 74 -18.20 -4.20 -10.33
N VAL A 75 -18.73 -4.04 -11.53
CA VAL A 75 -18.72 -2.78 -12.26
C VAL A 75 -20.14 -2.24 -12.36
N PRO A 76 -20.43 -1.01 -11.88
CA PRO A 76 -21.73 -0.39 -12.07
C PRO A 76 -22.07 -0.24 -13.56
N ILE A 77 -23.35 -0.36 -13.92
CA ILE A 77 -23.80 -0.24 -15.32
C ILE A 77 -23.55 1.14 -15.92
N SER A 78 -23.32 2.17 -15.09
CA SER A 78 -22.88 3.49 -15.53
C SER A 78 -21.53 3.49 -16.26
N PHE A 79 -20.74 2.42 -16.13
CA PHE A 79 -19.49 2.20 -16.88
C PHE A 79 -19.70 1.33 -18.13
N SER A 80 -20.92 1.22 -18.66
CA SER A 80 -21.22 0.41 -19.85
C SER A 80 -20.43 0.85 -21.09
N GLU A 81 -20.16 2.15 -21.22
CA GLU A 81 -19.38 2.73 -22.33
C GLU A 81 -17.87 2.49 -22.19
N ASP A 82 -17.34 2.39 -20.96
CA ASP A 82 -15.95 2.03 -20.69
C ASP A 82 -15.83 1.09 -19.48
N ILE A 83 -16.03 -0.20 -19.77
CA ILE A 83 -15.93 -1.27 -18.77
C ILE A 83 -14.53 -1.33 -18.15
N ASN A 84 -13.48 -0.98 -18.91
CA ASN A 84 -12.12 -1.03 -18.37
C ASN A 84 -11.95 0.03 -17.28
N ALA A 85 -12.40 1.27 -17.52
CA ALA A 85 -12.42 2.30 -16.48
C ALA A 85 -13.19 1.82 -15.24
N GLY A 86 -14.33 1.17 -15.42
CA GLY A 86 -15.11 0.57 -14.34
C GLY A 86 -14.35 -0.50 -13.54
N ILE A 87 -13.65 -1.41 -14.21
CA ILE A 87 -12.81 -2.44 -13.55
C ILE A 87 -11.66 -1.79 -12.77
N TYR A 88 -10.97 -0.82 -13.37
CA TYR A 88 -9.86 -0.13 -12.70
C TYR A 88 -10.35 0.69 -11.49
N ASN A 89 -11.52 1.32 -11.60
CA ASN A 89 -12.18 2.01 -10.50
C ASN A 89 -12.65 1.05 -9.40
N TYR A 90 -13.08 -0.16 -9.75
CA TYR A 90 -13.37 -1.20 -8.76
C TYR A 90 -12.10 -1.65 -8.02
N LEU A 91 -11.05 -1.99 -8.77
CA LEU A 91 -9.78 -2.45 -8.22
C LEU A 91 -9.07 -1.40 -7.35
N SER A 92 -9.25 -0.11 -7.66
CA SER A 92 -8.66 0.98 -6.88
C SER A 92 -9.18 1.03 -5.44
N THR A 93 -10.39 0.52 -5.18
CA THR A 93 -10.97 0.47 -3.83
C THR A 93 -10.20 -0.43 -2.89
N PHE A 94 -9.36 -1.35 -3.40
CA PHE A 94 -8.52 -2.26 -2.62
C PHE A 94 -7.11 -1.69 -2.36
N LEU A 95 -6.73 -0.61 -3.03
CA LEU A 95 -5.39 -0.05 -2.88
C LEU A 95 -5.18 0.48 -1.45
N ILE A 96 -4.01 0.19 -0.89
CA ILE A 96 -3.57 0.53 0.48
C ILE A 96 -4.41 -0.19 1.56
N LYS A 97 -5.25 -1.15 1.17
CA LYS A 97 -6.03 -1.97 2.10
C LYS A 97 -5.40 -3.33 2.34
N TYR A 98 -5.60 -3.84 3.55
CA TYR A 98 -5.26 -5.20 3.90
C TYR A 98 -6.32 -6.15 3.41
N ILE A 99 -5.86 -7.17 2.68
CA ILE A 99 -6.68 -8.21 2.11
C ILE A 99 -6.38 -9.50 2.85
N PRO A 100 -7.36 -10.07 3.58
CA PRO A 100 -7.18 -11.31 4.33
C PRO A 100 -6.68 -12.47 3.46
N ASP A 101 -7.19 -12.60 2.23
CA ASP A 101 -6.82 -13.67 1.29
C ASP A 101 -5.33 -13.64 0.91
N PHE A 102 -4.68 -12.47 1.00
CA PHE A 102 -3.26 -12.31 0.72
C PHE A 102 -2.40 -12.28 1.98
N ASN A 103 -3.04 -12.20 3.15
CA ASN A 103 -2.43 -11.84 4.43
C ASN A 103 -1.52 -10.60 4.29
N GLY A 104 -1.95 -9.61 3.51
CA GLY A 104 -1.09 -8.52 3.08
C GLY A 104 -1.83 -7.31 2.57
N ILE A 105 -1.08 -6.24 2.36
CA ILE A 105 -1.60 -4.94 1.94
C ILE A 105 -1.44 -4.81 0.43
N TRP A 106 -2.55 -4.61 -0.28
CA TRP A 106 -2.54 -4.41 -1.74
C TRP A 106 -2.03 -3.01 -2.06
N ILE A 107 -0.84 -2.90 -2.65
CA ILE A 107 -0.18 -1.61 -2.91
C ILE A 107 -0.54 -1.04 -4.28
N SER A 108 -0.43 -1.86 -5.31
CA SER A 108 -0.67 -1.45 -6.70
C SER A 108 -0.99 -2.67 -7.54
N PHE A 109 -1.54 -2.46 -8.73
CA PHE A 109 -1.83 -3.54 -9.66
C PHE A 109 -1.56 -3.14 -11.10
N ARG A 110 -1.39 -4.14 -11.97
CA ARG A 110 -1.30 -3.98 -13.42
C ARG A 110 -1.61 -5.27 -14.15
N LYS A 111 -1.64 -5.19 -15.48
CA LYS A 111 -1.91 -6.33 -16.37
C LYS A 111 -3.24 -7.01 -16.05
N VAL A 112 -4.29 -6.21 -15.87
CA VAL A 112 -5.65 -6.70 -15.69
C VAL A 112 -6.10 -7.39 -16.98
N LYS A 113 -6.62 -8.61 -16.85
CA LYS A 113 -7.17 -9.41 -17.95
C LYS A 113 -8.58 -9.85 -17.57
N LYS A 114 -9.52 -9.73 -18.50
CA LYS A 114 -10.82 -10.41 -18.37
C LYS A 114 -10.62 -11.87 -18.75
N LEU A 115 -11.11 -12.78 -17.91
CA LEU A 115 -11.07 -14.22 -18.15
C LEU A 115 -12.27 -14.66 -19.00
N ASP A 116 -13.40 -13.99 -18.82
CA ASP A 116 -14.62 -14.22 -19.58
C ASP A 116 -14.87 -13.09 -20.59
N SER A 117 -15.49 -13.44 -21.72
CA SER A 117 -15.95 -12.46 -22.72
C SER A 117 -17.26 -11.79 -22.33
N LEU A 118 -18.07 -12.43 -21.48
CA LEU A 118 -19.39 -11.98 -21.06
C LEU A 118 -19.42 -11.61 -19.57
N ALA A 119 -20.18 -10.55 -19.26
CA ALA A 119 -20.46 -10.16 -17.88
C ALA A 119 -21.64 -10.95 -17.32
N ARG A 120 -21.61 -11.25 -16.02
CA ARG A 120 -22.80 -11.71 -15.30
C ARG A 120 -23.53 -10.51 -14.73
N LEU A 121 -24.79 -10.35 -15.10
CA LEU A 121 -25.64 -9.29 -14.57
C LEU A 121 -26.20 -9.73 -13.21
N ASN A 122 -26.22 -8.84 -12.22
CA ASN A 122 -26.91 -9.10 -10.96
C ASN A 122 -28.45 -9.03 -11.14
N HIS A 123 -29.21 -9.52 -10.15
CA HIS A 123 -30.68 -9.58 -10.22
C HIS A 123 -31.37 -8.24 -10.47
N ASN A 124 -30.75 -7.14 -10.06
CA ASN A 124 -31.30 -5.79 -10.21
C ASN A 124 -30.84 -5.08 -11.50
N ALA A 125 -30.03 -5.74 -12.34
CA ALA A 125 -29.48 -5.17 -13.57
C ALA A 125 -28.58 -3.92 -13.40
N GLU A 126 -28.08 -3.66 -12.19
CA GLU A 126 -27.28 -2.48 -11.86
C GLU A 126 -25.77 -2.74 -11.88
N ILE A 127 -25.35 -4.00 -11.72
CA ILE A 127 -23.94 -4.39 -11.58
C ILE A 127 -23.60 -5.49 -12.59
N LEU A 128 -22.53 -5.24 -13.34
CA LEU A 128 -21.87 -6.17 -14.24
C LEU A 128 -20.70 -6.83 -13.50
N SER A 129 -20.73 -8.16 -13.38
CA SER A 129 -19.66 -8.94 -12.75
C SER A 129 -18.78 -9.59 -13.80
N PHE A 130 -17.48 -9.31 -13.79
CA PHE A 130 -16.49 -9.86 -14.70
C PHE A 130 -15.49 -10.74 -13.97
N SER A 131 -15.26 -11.95 -14.45
CA SER A 131 -14.11 -12.75 -14.00
C SER A 131 -12.82 -12.12 -14.53
N ILE A 132 -11.88 -11.82 -13.63
CA ILE A 132 -10.63 -11.13 -13.96
C ILE A 132 -9.42 -11.83 -13.35
N SER A 133 -8.28 -11.67 -14.01
CA SER A 133 -6.95 -11.98 -13.49
C SER A 133 -6.12 -10.70 -13.47
N VAL A 134 -5.43 -10.44 -12.36
CA VAL A 134 -4.65 -9.24 -12.16
C VAL A 134 -3.35 -9.54 -11.44
N ARG A 135 -2.29 -8.78 -11.78
CA ARG A 135 -1.05 -8.83 -11.00
C ARG A 135 -1.05 -7.73 -9.97
N ALA A 136 -0.97 -8.11 -8.70
CA ALA A 136 -0.93 -7.21 -7.55
C ALA A 136 0.48 -7.17 -6.94
N LEU A 137 0.98 -5.98 -6.64
CA LEU A 137 2.08 -5.81 -5.69
C LEU A 137 1.47 -5.76 -4.29
N VAL A 138 1.93 -6.65 -3.43
CA VAL A 138 1.43 -6.80 -2.06
C VAL A 138 2.61 -6.69 -1.11
N TYR A 139 2.43 -5.96 -0.01
CA TYR A 139 3.36 -6.01 1.12
C TYR A 139 2.80 -6.95 2.17
N ILE A 140 3.56 -7.98 2.51
CA ILE A 140 3.17 -8.99 3.50
C ILE A 140 3.97 -8.72 4.78
N PRO A 141 3.39 -8.00 5.76
CA PRO A 141 4.09 -7.73 7.01
C PRO A 141 4.35 -9.05 7.76
N GLN A 142 5.53 -9.20 8.32
CA GLN A 142 5.91 -10.39 9.11
C GLN A 142 6.50 -9.96 10.44
N LEU A 143 6.16 -10.71 11.49
CA LEU A 143 6.67 -10.47 12.83
C LEU A 143 8.19 -10.71 12.90
N GLY A 144 8.89 -9.90 13.69
CA GLY A 144 10.33 -9.97 13.87
C GLY A 144 11.15 -9.44 12.68
N ILE A 145 10.53 -9.13 11.53
CA ILE A 145 11.24 -8.58 10.39
C ILE A 145 11.54 -7.10 10.60
N LYS A 146 12.78 -6.75 10.26
CA LYS A 146 13.27 -5.38 10.31
C LYS A 146 12.73 -4.59 9.12
N ALA A 147 11.89 -3.61 9.43
CA ALA A 147 11.35 -2.63 8.51
C ALA A 147 11.96 -1.25 8.80
N TYR A 148 11.64 -0.27 7.95
CA TYR A 148 12.04 1.10 8.15
C TYR A 148 10.97 2.08 7.69
N GLY A 149 11.10 3.32 8.17
CA GLY A 149 10.20 4.40 7.83
C GLY A 149 10.68 5.72 8.37
N GLN A 150 9.87 6.74 8.14
CA GLN A 150 10.12 8.10 8.61
C GLN A 150 9.22 8.42 9.79
N VAL A 151 9.76 9.06 10.82
CA VAL A 151 8.98 9.52 11.97
C VAL A 151 8.02 10.62 11.52
N SER A 152 6.71 10.35 11.59
CA SER A 152 5.65 11.28 11.18
C SER A 152 5.15 12.13 12.34
N LEU A 153 5.09 11.56 13.54
CA LEU A 153 4.61 12.21 14.75
C LEU A 153 5.40 11.74 15.97
N VAL A 154 5.78 12.68 16.84
CA VAL A 154 6.31 12.41 18.18
C VAL A 154 5.36 13.06 19.18
N SER A 155 4.75 12.28 20.05
CA SER A 155 3.84 12.78 21.10
C SER A 155 4.27 12.31 22.49
N MET A 156 3.67 12.89 23.53
CA MET A 156 3.94 12.52 24.93
C MET A 156 3.63 11.04 25.25
N SER A 157 2.76 10.37 24.49
CA SER A 157 2.41 8.96 24.70
C SER A 157 3.00 8.01 23.65
N ARG A 158 3.15 8.42 22.39
CA ARG A 158 3.55 7.52 21.30
C ARG A 158 4.43 8.20 20.25
N ILE A 159 5.16 7.38 19.49
CA ILE A 159 5.81 7.80 18.25
C ILE A 159 5.08 7.10 17.09
N THR A 160 4.72 7.86 16.06
CA THR A 160 4.18 7.31 14.82
C THR A 160 5.26 7.38 13.75
N VAL A 161 5.47 6.25 13.06
CA VAL A 161 6.40 6.10 11.95
C VAL A 161 5.61 5.71 10.72
N LEU A 162 5.86 6.39 9.61
CA LEU A 162 5.31 6.03 8.32
C LEU A 162 6.26 5.03 7.63
N CYS A 163 5.93 3.76 7.75
CA CYS A 163 6.69 2.65 7.18
C CYS A 163 6.61 2.67 5.66
N TYR A 164 7.78 2.68 5.01
CA TYR A 164 7.93 2.83 3.56
C TYR A 164 7.10 3.97 2.94
N GLY A 165 6.78 5.02 3.70
CA GLY A 165 5.92 6.11 3.20
C GLY A 165 4.43 5.75 3.07
N MET A 166 3.99 4.57 3.51
CA MET A 166 2.61 4.10 3.31
C MET A 166 1.88 3.70 4.59
N PHE A 167 2.54 2.96 5.49
CA PHE A 167 1.84 2.27 6.58
C PHE A 167 2.14 2.91 7.93
N ASN A 168 1.09 3.21 8.70
CA ASN A 168 1.27 3.73 10.04
C ASN A 168 1.81 2.64 10.97
N THR A 169 2.92 2.95 11.63
CA THR A 169 3.53 2.15 12.67
C THR A 169 3.49 2.92 13.98
N ILE A 170 2.92 2.34 15.03
CA ILE A 170 2.88 2.92 16.36
C ILE A 170 4.00 2.31 17.20
N VAL A 171 4.76 3.17 17.85
CA VAL A 171 5.79 2.81 18.82
C VAL A 171 5.40 3.34 20.19
N SER A 172 5.27 2.42 21.13
CA SER A 172 4.82 2.71 22.49
C SER A 172 5.96 2.89 23.50
N ASP A 173 7.23 2.69 23.12
CA ASP A 173 8.35 2.87 24.04
C ASP A 173 8.71 4.36 24.19
N ILE A 174 8.31 4.92 25.33
CA ILE A 174 8.45 6.34 25.66
C ILE A 174 9.92 6.73 25.90
N LYS A 175 10.79 5.77 26.27
CA LYS A 175 12.18 6.05 26.65
C LYS A 175 13.03 6.55 25.48
N GLN A 176 12.58 6.35 24.23
CA GLN A 176 13.33 6.73 23.03
C GLN A 176 13.06 8.18 22.57
N LYS A 177 12.11 8.88 23.20
CA LYS A 177 11.64 10.21 22.74
C LYS A 177 12.70 11.31 22.80
N CYS A 178 13.65 11.21 23.73
CA CYS A 178 14.72 12.20 23.86
C CYS A 178 15.73 12.20 22.71
N TYR A 179 15.70 11.20 21.82
CA TYR A 179 16.66 11.05 20.72
C TYR A 179 16.02 10.96 19.33
N ILE A 180 14.70 11.18 19.23
CA ILE A 180 13.96 10.97 17.99
C ILE A 180 13.15 12.21 17.65
N ASN A 181 13.44 12.79 16.48
CA ASN A 181 12.78 13.95 15.93
C ASN A 181 11.84 13.55 14.79
N LYS A 182 10.84 14.41 14.54
CA LYS A 182 10.02 14.29 13.34
C LYS A 182 10.90 14.41 12.10
N GLY A 183 10.69 13.52 11.13
CA GLY A 183 11.48 13.45 9.90
C GLY A 183 12.67 12.48 9.96
N ASP A 184 13.04 11.99 11.16
CA ASP A 184 14.09 10.99 11.30
C ASP A 184 13.74 9.71 10.55
N ILE A 185 14.73 9.13 9.88
CA ILE A 185 14.63 7.82 9.26
C ILE A 185 15.05 6.79 10.30
N VAL A 186 14.12 5.91 10.65
CA VAL A 186 14.29 4.89 11.69
C VAL A 186 14.06 3.50 11.13
N SER A 187 14.76 2.52 11.71
CA SER A 187 14.49 1.09 11.49
C SER A 187 13.95 0.44 12.76
N PHE A 188 13.11 -0.56 12.60
CA PHE A 188 12.40 -1.21 13.70
C PHE A 188 11.97 -2.62 13.34
N ASN A 189 11.68 -3.43 14.35
CA ASN A 189 11.12 -4.77 14.16
C ASN A 189 9.62 -4.73 14.40
N ILE A 190 8.86 -5.35 13.49
CA ILE A 190 7.42 -5.48 13.64
C ILE A 190 7.12 -6.49 14.74
N GLN A 191 6.30 -6.11 15.73
CA GLN A 191 5.93 -6.97 16.85
C GLN A 191 4.48 -7.39 16.84
N LYS A 192 3.60 -6.53 16.33
CA LYS A 192 2.18 -6.83 16.18
C LYS A 192 1.66 -6.18 14.92
N ILE A 193 0.72 -6.85 14.28
CA ILE A 193 0.00 -6.38 13.10
C ILE A 193 -1.48 -6.34 13.51
N SER A 194 -2.13 -5.19 13.37
CA SER A 194 -3.56 -5.06 13.64
C SER A 194 -4.24 -4.50 12.39
N PRO A 195 -4.96 -5.35 11.63
CA PRO A 195 -5.92 -4.89 10.65
C PRO A 195 -7.09 -4.23 11.39
N GLN A 196 -7.45 -3.00 11.03
CA GLN A 196 -8.62 -2.27 11.53
C GLN A 196 -9.29 -1.59 10.34
N ASN A 197 -10.55 -1.96 10.05
CA ASN A 197 -11.37 -1.33 9.01
C ASN A 197 -10.62 -1.18 7.67
N ASP A 198 -10.09 -2.30 7.15
CA ASP A 198 -9.25 -2.38 5.95
C ASP A 198 -7.84 -1.77 6.03
N PHE A 199 -7.54 -0.93 7.03
CA PHE A 199 -6.20 -0.38 7.21
C PHE A 199 -5.35 -1.28 8.12
N VAL A 200 -4.03 -1.22 7.96
CA VAL A 200 -3.10 -1.93 8.84
C VAL A 200 -2.31 -0.93 9.67
N THR A 201 -2.38 -1.14 10.98
CA THR A 201 -1.45 -0.52 11.93
C THR A 201 -0.41 -1.55 12.33
N LEU A 202 0.85 -1.22 12.10
CA LEU A 202 1.98 -1.98 12.60
C LEU A 202 2.36 -1.48 14.00
N PHE A 203 2.84 -2.36 14.85
CA PHE A 203 3.36 -1.99 16.16
C PHE A 203 4.81 -2.42 16.28
N ALA A 204 5.63 -1.54 16.83
CA ALA A 204 7.02 -1.81 17.15
C ALA A 204 7.35 -1.29 18.56
N THR A 205 8.40 -1.84 19.17
CA THR A 205 8.87 -1.39 20.49
C THR A 205 10.13 -0.55 20.41
N LYS A 206 11.09 -0.96 19.59
CA LYS A 206 12.40 -0.32 19.53
C LYS A 206 12.63 0.27 18.14
N LEU A 207 12.98 1.55 18.13
CA LEU A 207 13.51 2.26 16.98
C LEU A 207 15.03 2.31 17.06
N LYS A 208 15.66 2.30 15.88
CA LYS A 208 17.07 2.62 15.68
C LYS A 208 17.15 3.70 14.61
N VAL A 209 17.58 4.89 14.99
CA VAL A 209 17.84 6.00 14.06
C VAL A 209 18.91 5.58 13.06
N CYS A 210 18.63 5.80 11.78
CA CYS A 210 19.50 5.44 10.67
C CYS A 210 20.02 6.67 9.94
N LYS A 211 19.21 7.72 9.83
CA LYS A 211 19.59 9.06 9.37
C LYS A 211 18.74 10.09 10.10
N SER A 212 19.37 11.14 10.61
CA SER A 212 18.68 12.35 11.09
C SER A 212 18.71 13.41 9.97
N PRO A 213 17.69 14.27 9.85
CA PRO A 213 17.81 15.45 9.02
C PRO A 213 18.96 16.31 9.56
N SER A 214 19.82 16.81 8.68
CA SER A 214 20.80 17.82 9.07
C SER A 214 20.07 19.09 9.51
N PRO A 215 20.67 19.94 10.36
CA PRO A 215 20.01 21.16 10.87
C PRO A 215 19.66 22.23 9.80
N GLN A 216 19.88 21.97 8.51
CA GLN A 216 19.93 23.00 7.46
C GLN A 216 19.26 22.66 6.13
N SER A 217 18.43 21.62 6.02
CA SER A 217 17.70 21.38 4.76
C SER A 217 16.19 21.36 4.95
N ASP A 218 15.53 22.33 4.32
CA ASP A 218 14.09 22.42 4.11
C ASP A 218 13.54 21.16 3.43
N TYR A 219 13.17 20.14 4.21
CA TYR A 219 12.51 18.92 3.75
C TYR A 219 10.99 19.07 3.57
N ASN A 220 10.50 20.30 3.34
CA ASN A 220 9.08 20.57 3.22
C ASN A 220 8.45 20.18 1.87
N GLN A 221 9.18 19.57 0.93
CA GLN A 221 8.66 19.38 -0.43
C GLN A 221 8.45 17.94 -0.93
N LEU A 222 8.78 16.88 -0.18
CA LEU A 222 8.73 15.52 -0.75
C LEU A 222 7.83 14.49 -0.04
N TRP A 223 7.16 14.86 1.04
CA TRP A 223 6.27 13.93 1.75
C TRP A 223 4.94 14.61 2.07
N VAL A 224 3.94 14.35 1.23
CA VAL A 224 2.56 14.78 1.45
C VAL A 224 2.06 14.10 2.73
N ARG A 225 1.59 14.91 3.68
CA ARG A 225 1.04 14.45 4.96
C ARG A 225 -0.10 13.45 4.73
N PRO A 226 -0.07 12.23 5.30
CA PRO A 226 -1.28 11.47 5.51
C PRO A 226 -1.94 11.96 6.81
N TRP A 227 -3.02 12.73 6.65
CA TRP A 227 -4.14 12.92 7.59
C TRP A 227 -3.88 13.41 9.03
N LEU A 228 -4.42 14.60 9.28
CA LEU A 228 -5.17 14.98 10.48
C LEU A 228 -6.33 15.85 9.97
N HIS A 229 -7.54 15.31 9.93
CA HIS A 229 -8.86 15.92 10.16
C HIS A 229 -9.94 14.87 9.89
#